data_AF-A0A6G4ZS94-F1
#
_entry.id   AF-A0A6G4ZS94-F1
#
_cell.length_a   1.000
_cell.length_b   1.000
_cell.length_c   1.000
_cell.angle_alpha   90.00
_cell.angle_beta   90.00
_cell.angle_gamma   90.00
#
_symmetry.space_group_name_H-M   'P 1'
#
loop_
_entity.id
_entity.type
_entity.pdbx_description
1 polymer ?
#
loop_
_entity_poly.entity_id
_entity_poly.type
_entity_poly.pdbx_seq_one_letter_code
_entity_poly.pdbx_strand_id
1 'polypeptide(L)'
;MSEQKRLLEHRKRKKNWKKWGPYLSERAWGTVREDYGNGNPWQAFPFDEAHSRVFRWGEDGLGGICDRFQYICFALALWNGKDPILKERLFGLGSDEGNHGEDVKELYYYLDATPTSSYLKMLYKYPQREFPYENLREENRKRGLEDGEYEILDTGVFAEDRYFDVMIEYAKEDVDDIFCRITLTNRGPDPAPITVLPTIWFRNTWKWGYENGPTGDDGGKPHLWQENEAIHLKHPVLGEYSFSVDAPCELLFCDNDTDVPYPKDTIGRHVIQGEDVNPEKQGTKA
;
A
#
# COMPACT_ATOMS: atom_id res chain seq x y z
N MET A 1 25.80 -6.77 -10.22
CA MET A 1 25.61 -8.15 -10.76
C MET A 1 24.70 -8.07 -11.99
N SER A 2 24.99 -8.71 -13.14
CA SER A 2 24.13 -8.57 -14.33
C SER A 2 22.81 -9.34 -14.19
N GLU A 3 21.72 -8.78 -14.73
CA GLU A 3 20.37 -9.38 -14.65
C GLU A 3 20.31 -10.80 -15.21
N GLN A 4 21.05 -11.08 -16.29
CA GLN A 4 21.15 -12.42 -16.88
C GLN A 4 21.68 -13.45 -15.89
N LYS A 5 22.62 -13.08 -15.00
CA LYS A 5 23.12 -13.98 -13.96
C LYS A 5 22.02 -14.30 -12.95
N ARG A 6 21.26 -13.31 -12.50
CA ARG A 6 20.12 -13.53 -11.58
C ARG A 6 19.06 -14.44 -12.18
N LEU A 7 18.72 -14.24 -13.45
CA LEU A 7 17.78 -15.10 -14.17
C LEU A 7 18.27 -16.55 -14.29
N LEU A 8 19.58 -16.76 -14.53
CA LEU A 8 20.18 -18.08 -14.57
C LEU A 8 20.20 -18.76 -13.20
N GLU A 9 20.52 -18.01 -12.14
CA GLU A 9 20.47 -18.52 -10.76
C GLU A 9 19.06 -18.91 -10.35
N HIS A 10 18.06 -18.10 -10.71
CA HIS A 10 16.65 -18.41 -10.48
C HIS A 10 16.20 -19.67 -11.24
N ARG A 11 16.49 -19.75 -12.55
CA ARG A 11 16.18 -20.95 -13.36
C ARG A 11 16.84 -22.22 -12.81
N LYS A 12 18.08 -22.11 -12.34
CA LYS A 12 18.82 -23.23 -11.73
C LYS A 12 18.44 -23.48 -10.27
N ARG A 13 17.44 -22.77 -9.73
CA ARG A 13 16.98 -22.84 -8.33
C ARG A 13 18.10 -22.64 -7.30
N LYS A 14 19.12 -21.86 -7.65
CA LYS A 14 20.22 -21.49 -6.74
C LYS A 14 19.83 -20.36 -5.80
N LYS A 15 19.06 -19.39 -6.30
CA LYS A 15 18.54 -18.25 -5.55
C LYS A 15 17.14 -17.93 -6.03
N ASN A 16 16.20 -17.69 -5.12
CA ASN A 16 14.83 -17.35 -5.48
C ASN A 16 14.67 -15.84 -5.69
N TRP A 17 15.27 -15.29 -6.75
CA TRP A 17 15.22 -13.85 -7.03
C TRP A 17 13.80 -13.26 -7.15
N LYS A 18 12.81 -14.08 -7.51
CA LYS A 18 11.37 -13.73 -7.58
C LYS A 18 10.61 -14.01 -6.28
N LYS A 19 11.31 -14.15 -5.14
CA LYS A 19 10.66 -14.28 -3.84
C LYS A 19 9.89 -13.01 -3.49
N TRP A 20 10.52 -11.85 -3.68
CA TRP A 20 9.96 -10.54 -3.45
C TRP A 20 9.73 -9.79 -4.76
N GLY A 21 8.64 -9.04 -4.85
CA GLY A 21 8.34 -8.22 -6.02
C GLY A 21 7.09 -7.36 -5.83
N PRO A 22 6.68 -6.63 -6.88
CA PRO A 22 5.48 -5.81 -6.86
C PRO A 22 4.25 -6.71 -7.05
N TYR A 23 3.97 -7.56 -6.05
CA TYR A 23 2.82 -8.46 -6.04
C TYR A 23 1.66 -7.91 -5.22
N LEU A 24 1.82 -6.73 -4.60
CA LEU A 24 0.74 -5.94 -4.04
C LEU A 24 -0.02 -5.25 -5.16
N SER A 25 -1.34 -5.24 -5.08
CA SER A 25 -2.15 -4.38 -5.93
C SER A 25 -2.13 -2.96 -5.36
N GLU A 26 -2.23 -1.94 -6.19
CA GLU A 26 -2.46 -0.58 -5.73
C GLU A 26 -3.94 -0.32 -5.39
N ARG A 27 -4.83 -1.24 -5.81
CA ARG A 27 -6.28 -1.24 -5.58
C ARG A 27 -6.78 -2.68 -5.43
N ALA A 28 -7.16 -3.10 -4.22
CA ALA A 28 -7.78 -4.41 -3.98
C ALA A 28 -9.23 -4.33 -3.45
N TRP A 29 -9.72 -3.12 -3.17
CA TRP A 29 -11.09 -2.84 -2.79
C TRP A 29 -12.05 -2.93 -4.00
N GLY A 30 -13.33 -3.19 -3.71
CA GLY A 30 -14.41 -3.22 -4.71
C GLY A 30 -14.30 -4.37 -5.71
N THR A 31 -13.69 -5.49 -5.32
CA THR A 31 -13.45 -6.64 -6.21
C THR A 31 -14.37 -7.82 -5.92
N VAL A 32 -14.59 -8.67 -6.92
CA VAL A 32 -15.37 -9.93 -6.80
C VAL A 32 -14.82 -10.85 -5.70
N ARG A 33 -13.54 -10.77 -5.38
CA ARG A 33 -12.94 -11.60 -4.31
C ARG A 33 -13.45 -11.18 -2.93
N GLU A 34 -13.64 -9.88 -2.72
CA GLU A 34 -14.11 -9.32 -1.46
C GLU A 34 -15.65 -9.16 -1.43
N ASP A 35 -16.38 -9.85 -2.32
CA ASP A 35 -17.85 -9.93 -2.27
C ASP A 35 -18.31 -10.97 -1.24
N TYR A 36 -18.89 -10.48 -0.15
CA TYR A 36 -19.50 -11.29 0.91
C TYR A 36 -21.03 -11.13 0.96
N GLY A 37 -21.61 -10.43 -0.03
CA GLY A 37 -23.04 -10.09 -0.10
C GLY A 37 -23.80 -10.82 -1.22
N ASN A 38 -24.95 -10.26 -1.59
CA ASN A 38 -25.89 -10.87 -2.54
C ASN A 38 -25.78 -10.30 -3.97
N GLY A 39 -24.57 -9.97 -4.45
CA GLY A 39 -24.33 -9.74 -5.88
C GLY A 39 -23.97 -8.31 -6.32
N ASN A 40 -23.44 -7.46 -5.43
CA ASN A 40 -22.74 -6.23 -5.85
C ASN A 40 -21.33 -6.16 -5.21
N PRO A 41 -20.32 -6.77 -5.86
CA PRO A 41 -18.94 -6.77 -5.38
C PRO A 41 -18.33 -5.38 -5.11
N TRP A 42 -18.73 -4.38 -5.91
CA TRP A 42 -18.16 -3.02 -5.83
C TRP A 42 -18.55 -2.30 -4.54
N GLN A 43 -19.69 -2.66 -3.97
CA GLN A 43 -20.21 -2.08 -2.71
C GLN A 43 -19.93 -2.96 -1.49
N ALA A 44 -19.51 -4.21 -1.69
CA ALA A 44 -19.25 -5.13 -0.58
C ALA A 44 -18.02 -4.71 0.25
N PHE A 45 -16.95 -4.23 -0.41
CA PHE A 45 -15.72 -3.72 0.19
C PHE A 45 -15.32 -2.40 -0.50
N PRO A 46 -15.98 -1.28 -0.22
CA PRO A 46 -15.71 -0.02 -0.90
C PRO A 46 -14.36 0.60 -0.47
N PHE A 47 -13.88 1.55 -1.27
CA PHE A 47 -12.67 2.33 -0.95
C PHE A 47 -12.71 2.94 0.47
N ASP A 48 -13.88 3.46 0.85
CA ASP A 48 -14.08 4.17 2.13
C ASP A 48 -13.89 3.25 3.34
N GLU A 49 -13.98 1.93 3.18
CA GLU A 49 -13.72 0.97 4.24
C GLU A 49 -12.33 0.34 4.16
N ALA A 50 -11.62 0.48 3.03
CA ALA A 50 -10.38 -0.25 2.78
C ALA A 50 -9.22 0.11 3.71
N HIS A 51 -9.25 1.31 4.28
CA HIS A 51 -8.25 1.77 5.24
C HIS A 51 -8.46 1.19 6.65
N SER A 52 -9.69 0.89 7.03
CA SER A 52 -10.07 0.44 8.38
C SER A 52 -10.44 -1.04 8.47
N ARG A 53 -10.83 -1.64 7.34
CA ARG A 53 -11.20 -3.05 7.26
C ARG A 53 -10.04 -3.89 6.74
N VAL A 54 -9.86 -5.05 7.37
CA VAL A 54 -8.83 -6.03 6.97
C VAL A 54 -9.28 -6.82 5.74
N PHE A 55 -8.34 -7.07 4.82
CA PHE A 55 -8.59 -7.86 3.61
C PHE A 55 -8.52 -9.36 3.90
N ARG A 56 -9.18 -10.17 3.06
CA ARG A 56 -9.11 -11.64 3.16
C ARG A 56 -8.20 -12.25 2.10
N TRP A 57 -8.38 -11.86 0.85
CA TRP A 57 -7.81 -12.61 -0.29
C TRP A 57 -6.46 -12.08 -0.76
N GLY A 58 -6.06 -10.91 -0.28
CA GLY A 58 -4.76 -10.30 -0.54
C GLY A 58 -4.59 -9.06 0.30
N GLU A 59 -3.70 -8.17 -0.14
CA GLU A 59 -3.50 -6.83 0.42
C GLU A 59 -3.28 -5.84 -0.73
N ASP A 60 -3.50 -4.55 -0.45
CA ASP A 60 -3.11 -3.45 -1.33
C ASP A 60 -2.14 -2.48 -0.67
N GLY A 61 -1.44 -1.70 -1.50
CA GLY A 61 -0.51 -0.68 -1.02
C GLY A 61 0.10 0.12 -2.17
N LEU A 62 0.27 1.43 -1.96
CA LEU A 62 0.83 2.36 -2.93
C LEU A 62 2.32 2.09 -3.16
N GLY A 63 2.66 1.68 -4.38
CA GLY A 63 4.04 1.37 -4.79
C GLY A 63 4.68 0.27 -3.95
N GLY A 64 3.88 -0.67 -3.46
CA GLY A 64 4.31 -1.68 -2.52
C GLY A 64 5.03 -2.88 -3.13
N ILE A 65 5.74 -3.60 -2.28
CA ILE A 65 6.29 -4.93 -2.56
C ILE A 65 5.86 -5.92 -1.48
N CYS A 66 5.88 -7.19 -1.83
CA CYS A 66 5.68 -8.27 -0.87
C CYS A 66 6.36 -9.55 -1.34
N ASP A 67 6.41 -10.56 -0.48
CA ASP A 67 6.79 -11.89 -0.92
C ASP A 67 5.68 -12.48 -1.82
N ARG A 68 6.01 -13.52 -2.60
CA ARG A 68 5.10 -14.15 -3.57
C ARG A 68 3.78 -14.69 -2.99
N PHE A 69 3.65 -14.82 -1.67
CA PHE A 69 2.43 -15.23 -0.99
C PHE A 69 1.73 -14.07 -0.25
N GLN A 70 2.30 -12.87 -0.33
CA GLN A 70 1.87 -11.65 0.37
C GLN A 70 1.85 -11.81 1.90
N TYR A 71 2.71 -12.65 2.49
CA TYR A 71 2.76 -12.77 3.94
C TYR A 71 3.32 -11.52 4.61
N ILE A 72 4.43 -11.00 4.08
CA ILE A 72 5.00 -9.71 4.51
C ILE A 72 4.82 -8.72 3.38
N CYS A 73 4.17 -7.59 3.71
CA CYS A 73 3.85 -6.52 2.81
C CYS A 73 4.57 -5.24 3.25
N PHE A 74 5.08 -4.49 2.29
CA PHE A 74 5.64 -3.17 2.49
C PHE A 74 5.08 -2.22 1.43
N ALA A 75 4.66 -1.02 1.83
CA ALA A 75 4.21 0.02 0.92
C ALA A 75 4.36 1.40 1.54
N LEU A 76 4.11 2.43 0.73
CA LEU A 76 4.15 3.81 1.16
C LEU A 76 2.76 4.30 1.56
N ALA A 77 2.67 5.02 2.68
CA ALA A 77 1.53 5.85 3.02
C ALA A 77 1.95 7.32 3.12
N LEU A 78 1.08 8.22 2.68
CA LEU A 78 1.35 9.66 2.63
C LEU A 78 0.21 10.46 3.23
N TRP A 79 0.53 11.66 3.74
CA TRP A 79 -0.47 12.63 4.14
C TRP A 79 0.01 14.06 3.86
N ASN A 80 -0.79 14.83 3.12
CA ASN A 80 -0.52 16.23 2.76
C ASN A 80 -0.96 17.23 3.86
N GLY A 81 -1.43 16.76 5.02
CA GLY A 81 -1.96 17.58 6.10
C GLY A 81 -3.41 18.05 5.89
N LYS A 82 -4.07 17.60 4.81
CA LYS A 82 -5.43 18.02 4.43
C LYS A 82 -6.37 16.86 4.14
N ASP A 83 -5.84 15.75 3.61
CA ASP A 83 -6.66 14.60 3.27
C ASP A 83 -7.33 14.01 4.53
N PRO A 84 -8.58 13.54 4.42
CA PRO A 84 -9.32 12.95 5.54
C PRO A 84 -8.83 11.55 5.93
N ILE A 85 -8.05 10.91 5.05
CA ILE A 85 -7.44 9.58 5.22
C ILE A 85 -6.00 9.60 4.72
N LEU A 86 -5.19 8.64 5.16
CA LEU A 86 -3.87 8.43 4.58
C LEU A 86 -3.99 7.96 3.13
N LYS A 87 -3.12 8.47 2.26
CA LYS A 87 -2.95 7.95 0.90
C LYS A 87 -2.08 6.70 0.94
N GLU A 88 -2.72 5.57 1.21
CA GLU A 88 -2.10 4.23 1.29
C GLU A 88 -2.31 3.40 0.00
N ARG A 89 -3.26 3.79 -0.84
CA ARG A 89 -3.73 3.04 -2.01
C ARG A 89 -4.35 3.98 -3.04
N LEU A 90 -4.49 3.52 -4.27
CA LEU A 90 -5.10 4.32 -5.32
C LEU A 90 -6.62 4.37 -5.18
N PHE A 91 -7.14 5.56 -5.33
CA PHE A 91 -8.56 5.85 -5.47
C PHE A 91 -9.03 5.67 -6.91
N GLY A 92 -10.27 5.26 -7.04
CA GLY A 92 -10.95 5.13 -8.31
C GLY A 92 -12.45 5.03 -8.11
N LEU A 93 -13.16 4.85 -9.20
CA LEU A 93 -14.59 4.69 -9.25
C LEU A 93 -14.96 3.21 -9.33
N GLY A 94 -16.04 2.84 -8.65
CA GLY A 94 -16.74 1.58 -8.89
C GLY A 94 -17.44 1.57 -10.25
N SER A 95 -17.87 0.40 -10.71
CA SER A 95 -18.56 0.26 -12.00
C SER A 95 -19.88 1.04 -12.08
N ASP A 96 -20.49 1.36 -10.93
CA ASP A 96 -21.72 2.14 -10.79
C ASP A 96 -21.46 3.65 -10.62
N GLU A 97 -20.21 4.05 -10.46
CA GLU A 97 -19.81 5.45 -10.26
C GLU A 97 -19.21 6.09 -11.52
N GLY A 98 -18.53 5.31 -12.36
CA GLY A 98 -17.95 5.76 -13.62
C GLY A 98 -18.91 5.56 -14.80
N ASN A 99 -18.92 6.51 -15.73
CA ASN A 99 -19.71 6.41 -16.97
C ASN A 99 -19.16 5.33 -17.93
N HIS A 100 -17.88 4.94 -17.80
CA HIS A 100 -17.24 3.85 -18.57
C HIS A 100 -16.78 2.67 -17.68
N GLY A 101 -17.31 2.57 -16.45
CA GLY A 101 -17.03 1.47 -15.52
C GLY A 101 -15.98 1.82 -14.47
N GLU A 102 -15.16 0.83 -14.08
CA GLU A 102 -14.09 1.06 -13.10
C GLU A 102 -13.00 1.95 -13.68
N ASP A 103 -12.59 2.96 -12.91
CA ASP A 103 -11.63 3.93 -13.39
C ASP A 103 -10.78 4.51 -12.25
N VAL A 104 -9.45 4.52 -12.40
CA VAL A 104 -8.51 5.01 -11.39
C VAL A 104 -8.29 6.50 -11.60
N LYS A 105 -8.67 7.32 -10.60
CA LYS A 105 -8.64 8.79 -10.71
C LYS A 105 -7.34 9.38 -10.15
N GLU A 106 -6.21 8.75 -10.46
CA GLU A 106 -4.90 9.10 -9.91
C GLU A 106 -3.82 9.09 -10.99
N LEU A 107 -2.72 9.84 -10.76
CA LEU A 107 -1.60 9.91 -11.69
C LEU A 107 -0.39 9.14 -11.14
N TYR A 108 -0.08 8.01 -11.78
CA TYR A 108 1.00 7.11 -11.40
C TYR A 108 1.62 6.43 -12.61
N TYR A 109 2.91 6.10 -12.50
CA TYR A 109 3.70 5.60 -13.62
C TYR A 109 4.72 4.57 -13.14
N TYR A 110 4.72 3.39 -13.76
CA TYR A 110 5.82 2.43 -13.64
C TYR A 110 6.93 2.84 -14.59
N LEU A 111 8.09 3.23 -14.06
CA LEU A 111 9.17 3.81 -14.84
C LEU A 111 10.24 2.78 -15.21
N ASP A 112 10.52 1.81 -14.33
CA ASP A 112 11.50 0.76 -14.58
C ASP A 112 11.17 -0.50 -13.75
N ALA A 113 11.44 -1.68 -14.32
CA ALA A 113 11.29 -2.96 -13.66
C ALA A 113 12.15 -4.02 -14.33
N THR A 114 13.11 -4.57 -13.58
CA THR A 114 13.88 -5.75 -14.02
C THR A 114 13.06 -7.04 -13.88
N PRO A 115 13.26 -8.06 -14.74
CA PRO A 115 12.52 -9.34 -14.67
C PRO A 115 12.62 -10.12 -13.34
N THR A 116 13.66 -9.87 -12.56
CA THR A 116 13.86 -10.44 -11.21
C THR A 116 13.43 -9.51 -10.08
N SER A 117 12.84 -8.36 -10.42
CA SER A 117 12.50 -7.29 -9.46
C SER A 117 13.73 -6.88 -8.62
N SER A 118 14.93 -6.99 -9.19
CA SER A 118 16.18 -6.56 -8.54
C SER A 118 16.38 -5.05 -8.55
N TYR A 119 15.67 -4.39 -9.46
CA TYR A 119 15.40 -2.97 -9.49
C TYR A 119 13.96 -2.72 -9.94
N LEU A 120 13.26 -1.81 -9.25
CA LEU A 120 11.91 -1.34 -9.54
C LEU A 120 11.86 0.17 -9.32
N LYS A 121 11.08 0.89 -10.14
CA LYS A 121 10.90 2.34 -10.02
C LYS A 121 9.47 2.74 -10.39
N MET A 122 8.82 3.48 -9.49
CA MET A 122 7.49 4.04 -9.66
C MET A 122 7.51 5.53 -9.35
N LEU A 123 6.72 6.31 -10.11
CA LEU A 123 6.40 7.70 -9.80
C LEU A 123 4.90 7.82 -9.50
N TYR A 124 4.57 8.45 -8.39
CA TYR A 124 3.22 8.83 -8.02
C TYR A 124 3.13 10.36 -7.86
N LYS A 125 2.05 10.99 -8.35
CA LYS A 125 1.84 12.43 -8.19
C LYS A 125 0.79 12.70 -7.12
N TYR A 126 1.23 13.24 -5.99
CA TYR A 126 0.39 13.46 -4.82
C TYR A 126 0.01 14.95 -4.68
N PRO A 127 -1.28 15.34 -4.71
CA PRO A 127 -1.66 16.74 -4.59
C PRO A 127 -1.36 17.36 -3.21
N GLN A 128 -1.03 18.66 -3.20
CA GLN A 128 -0.86 19.44 -1.97
C GLN A 128 -2.19 19.95 -1.38
N ARG A 129 -3.26 19.91 -2.18
CA ARG A 129 -4.63 20.21 -1.77
C ARG A 129 -5.31 18.89 -1.37
N GLU A 130 -6.39 19.01 -0.59
CA GLU A 130 -7.23 17.86 -0.27
C GLU A 130 -7.63 17.13 -1.55
N PHE A 131 -7.50 15.81 -1.54
CA PHE A 131 -7.84 14.98 -2.69
C PHE A 131 -9.36 15.05 -2.95
N PRO A 132 -9.81 15.32 -4.19
CA PRO A 132 -11.20 15.65 -4.50
C PRO A 132 -12.10 14.40 -4.66
N TYR A 133 -12.16 13.53 -3.64
CA TYR A 133 -12.88 12.25 -3.68
C TYR A 133 -14.34 12.39 -4.10
N GLU A 134 -15.11 13.24 -3.39
CA GLU A 134 -16.55 13.37 -3.66
C GLU A 134 -16.83 14.12 -4.96
N ASN A 135 -16.04 15.13 -5.30
CA ASN A 135 -16.19 15.85 -6.57
C ASN A 135 -15.98 14.90 -7.78
N LEU A 136 -15.00 14.00 -7.71
CA LEU A 136 -14.79 12.97 -8.73
C LEU A 136 -15.98 12.01 -8.83
N ARG A 137 -16.57 11.58 -7.70
CA ARG A 137 -17.77 10.72 -7.70
C ARG A 137 -18.99 11.44 -8.27
N GLU A 138 -19.29 12.63 -7.78
CA GLU A 138 -20.49 13.40 -8.14
C GLU A 138 -20.50 13.78 -9.63
N GLU A 139 -19.38 14.25 -10.17
CA GLU A 139 -19.31 14.67 -11.57
C GLU A 139 -19.37 13.48 -12.52
N ASN A 140 -18.71 12.35 -12.22
CA ASN A 140 -18.79 11.16 -13.08
C ASN A 140 -20.19 10.53 -13.06
N ARG A 141 -20.91 10.52 -11.92
CA ARG A 141 -22.30 10.03 -11.84
C ARG A 141 -23.29 10.82 -12.71
N LYS A 142 -22.99 12.07 -13.04
CA LYS A 142 -23.83 12.92 -13.90
C LYS A 142 -23.62 12.66 -15.39
N ARG A 143 -22.55 11.95 -15.77
CA ARG A 143 -22.15 11.74 -17.17
C ARG A 143 -22.76 10.47 -17.75
N GLY A 144 -23.10 10.53 -19.03
CA GLY A 144 -23.58 9.40 -19.80
C GLY A 144 -22.46 8.68 -20.54
N LEU A 145 -22.82 7.59 -21.23
CA LEU A 145 -21.90 6.79 -22.05
C LEU A 145 -21.23 7.59 -23.19
N GLU A 146 -21.91 8.63 -23.69
CA GLU A 146 -21.43 9.48 -24.79
C GLU A 146 -20.54 10.64 -24.32
N ASP A 147 -20.49 10.90 -23.01
CA ASP A 147 -19.63 11.94 -22.42
C ASP A 147 -18.23 11.37 -22.16
N GLY A 148 -17.21 12.22 -22.18
CA GLY A 148 -15.87 11.83 -21.71
C GLY A 148 -15.84 11.60 -20.20
N GLU A 149 -14.82 10.93 -19.68
CA GLU A 149 -14.62 10.77 -18.23
C GLU A 149 -14.26 12.13 -17.58
N TYR A 150 -14.63 12.32 -16.31
CA TYR A 150 -14.15 13.47 -15.52
C TYR A 150 -12.91 13.03 -14.72
N GLU A 151 -11.76 13.59 -15.06
CA GLU A 151 -10.47 13.16 -14.55
C GLU A 151 -9.97 14.04 -13.40
N ILE A 152 -9.02 13.51 -12.62
CA ILE A 152 -8.39 14.28 -11.54
C ILE A 152 -7.76 15.59 -12.02
N LEU A 153 -7.31 15.63 -13.28
CA LEU A 153 -6.78 16.86 -13.89
C LEU A 153 -7.84 17.94 -14.09
N ASP A 154 -9.11 17.58 -14.26
CA ASP A 154 -10.22 18.52 -14.46
C ASP A 154 -10.68 19.19 -13.16
N THR A 155 -10.27 18.66 -12.01
CA THR A 155 -10.61 19.19 -10.67
C THR A 155 -9.83 20.45 -10.31
N GLY A 156 -8.73 20.72 -11.01
CA GLY A 156 -7.79 21.80 -10.68
C GLY A 156 -6.92 21.53 -9.44
N VAL A 157 -6.94 20.32 -8.86
CA VAL A 157 -6.12 19.97 -7.69
C VAL A 157 -4.62 20.11 -7.95
N PHE A 158 -4.20 19.99 -9.22
CA PHE A 158 -2.82 20.15 -9.70
C PHE A 158 -2.47 21.56 -10.20
N ALA A 159 -3.38 22.54 -10.11
CA ALA A 159 -3.12 23.89 -10.62
C ALA A 159 -1.90 24.54 -9.94
N GLU A 160 -1.17 25.35 -10.71
CA GLU A 160 0.09 26.00 -10.29
C GLU A 160 1.18 25.00 -9.86
N ASP A 161 1.18 23.79 -10.42
CA ASP A 161 2.11 22.71 -10.09
C ASP A 161 2.10 22.32 -8.60
N ARG A 162 0.98 22.54 -7.89
CA ARG A 162 0.84 22.29 -6.44
C ARG A 162 0.65 20.81 -6.11
N TYR A 163 1.69 20.03 -6.37
CA TYR A 163 1.77 18.61 -6.06
C TYR A 163 3.20 18.20 -5.69
N PHE A 164 3.33 16.98 -5.17
CA PHE A 164 4.59 16.31 -4.95
C PHE A 164 4.78 15.22 -6.00
N ASP A 165 5.95 15.17 -6.63
CA ASP A 165 6.41 13.92 -7.25
C ASP A 165 6.95 13.03 -6.14
N VAL A 166 6.39 11.82 -6.04
CA VAL A 166 6.77 10.78 -5.09
C VAL A 166 7.42 9.65 -5.88
N MET A 167 8.74 9.62 -5.87
CA MET A 167 9.51 8.56 -6.53
C MET A 167 9.79 7.45 -5.52
N ILE A 168 9.43 6.21 -5.86
CA ILE A 168 9.67 5.01 -5.05
C ILE A 168 10.58 4.09 -5.85
N GLU A 169 11.75 3.79 -5.30
CA GLU A 169 12.76 2.94 -5.90
C GLU A 169 13.11 1.77 -4.99
N TYR A 170 13.16 0.56 -5.56
CA TYR A 170 13.66 -0.62 -4.85
C TYR A 170 14.91 -1.15 -5.52
N ALA A 171 15.87 -1.59 -4.72
CA ALA A 171 17.07 -2.27 -5.20
C ALA A 171 17.41 -3.46 -4.31
N LYS A 172 17.80 -4.59 -4.93
CA LYS A 172 18.19 -5.81 -4.22
C LYS A 172 19.70 -6.01 -4.27
N GLU A 173 20.32 -6.14 -3.10
CA GLU A 173 21.69 -6.66 -2.99
C GLU A 173 21.67 -8.20 -3.03
N ASP A 174 20.72 -8.82 -2.33
CA ASP A 174 20.43 -10.26 -2.39
C ASP A 174 18.90 -10.53 -2.41
N VAL A 175 18.49 -11.80 -2.40
CA VAL A 175 17.09 -12.22 -2.48
C VAL A 175 16.24 -11.61 -1.37
N ASP A 176 16.77 -11.58 -0.15
CA ASP A 176 16.09 -11.12 1.07
C ASP A 176 16.68 -9.80 1.61
N ASP A 177 17.56 -9.15 0.85
CA ASP A 177 18.21 -7.89 1.21
C ASP A 177 17.79 -6.81 0.21
N ILE A 178 16.83 -5.98 0.62
CA ILE A 178 16.08 -5.05 -0.21
C ILE A 178 16.16 -3.66 0.38
N PHE A 179 16.61 -2.70 -0.43
CA PHE A 179 16.67 -1.29 -0.12
C PHE A 179 15.51 -0.57 -0.80
N CYS A 180 14.86 0.33 -0.06
CA CYS A 180 13.86 1.25 -0.60
C CYS A 180 14.38 2.68 -0.51
N ARG A 181 14.20 3.46 -1.58
CA ARG A 181 14.46 4.90 -1.58
C ARG A 181 13.21 5.62 -1.99
N ILE A 182 12.78 6.55 -1.14
CA ILE A 182 11.65 7.44 -1.40
C ILE A 182 12.22 8.83 -1.62
N THR A 183 12.00 9.40 -2.81
CA THR A 183 12.41 10.77 -3.13
C THR A 183 11.17 11.63 -3.36
N LEU A 184 11.03 12.68 -2.57
CA LEU A 184 9.96 13.67 -2.70
C LEU A 184 10.47 14.93 -3.39
N THR A 185 9.74 15.38 -4.41
CA THR A 185 9.97 16.69 -5.02
C THR A 185 8.71 17.52 -4.92
N ASN A 186 8.74 18.59 -4.14
CA ASN A 186 7.71 19.62 -4.18
C ASN A 186 7.82 20.37 -5.53
N ARG A 187 6.80 20.25 -6.37
CA ARG A 187 6.73 20.94 -7.68
C ARG A 187 6.12 22.34 -7.59
N GLY A 188 5.41 22.62 -6.50
CA GLY A 188 4.71 23.87 -6.29
C GLY A 188 5.65 25.02 -5.95
N PRO A 189 5.16 26.26 -6.07
CA PRO A 189 5.96 27.47 -5.81
C PRO A 189 6.25 27.70 -4.32
N ASP A 190 5.44 27.13 -3.43
CA ASP A 190 5.50 27.37 -1.98
C ASP A 190 5.92 26.09 -1.22
N PRO A 191 6.62 26.22 -0.08
CA PRO A 191 6.81 25.10 0.84
C PRO A 191 5.47 24.50 1.28
N ALA A 192 5.37 23.17 1.26
CA ALA A 192 4.17 22.44 1.66
C ALA A 192 4.55 21.25 2.55
N PRO A 193 3.84 21.02 3.67
CA PRO A 193 4.10 19.89 4.54
C PRO A 193 3.68 18.58 3.87
N ILE A 194 4.38 17.50 4.20
CA ILE A 194 4.03 16.14 3.81
C ILE A 194 4.57 15.18 4.87
N THR A 195 3.71 14.28 5.34
CA THR A 195 4.07 13.16 6.19
C THR A 195 4.29 11.94 5.31
N VAL A 196 5.39 11.22 5.55
CA VAL A 196 5.79 10.04 4.80
C VAL A 196 5.88 8.87 5.78
N LEU A 197 5.13 7.81 5.50
CA LEU A 197 5.10 6.62 6.34
C LEU A 197 5.43 5.39 5.48
N PRO A 198 6.70 4.95 5.45
CA PRO A 198 7.03 3.62 4.99
C PRO A 198 6.43 2.60 5.96
N THR A 199 5.52 1.76 5.49
CA THR A 199 4.70 0.89 6.35
C THR A 199 4.96 -0.57 6.01
N ILE A 200 5.16 -1.39 7.05
CA ILE A 200 5.35 -2.83 6.95
C ILE A 200 4.27 -3.57 7.74
N TRP A 201 3.69 -4.62 7.17
CA TRP A 201 2.64 -5.39 7.84
C TRP A 201 2.59 -6.84 7.38
N PHE A 202 1.93 -7.67 8.19
CA PHE A 202 1.55 -9.00 7.78
C PHE A 202 0.15 -9.00 7.18
N ARG A 203 -0.04 -9.71 6.07
CA ARG A 203 -1.39 -10.05 5.61
C ARG A 203 -2.09 -10.86 6.68
N ASN A 204 -3.34 -10.51 6.98
CA ASN A 204 -4.09 -11.25 7.98
C ASN A 204 -4.49 -12.63 7.43
N THR A 205 -3.77 -13.67 7.83
CA THR A 205 -4.08 -15.08 7.49
C THR A 205 -4.70 -15.85 8.65
N TRP A 206 -4.52 -15.36 9.88
CA TRP A 206 -4.91 -16.03 11.12
C TRP A 206 -6.40 -15.89 11.45
N LYS A 207 -7.08 -14.83 11.01
CA LYS A 207 -8.49 -14.59 11.35
C LYS A 207 -9.47 -15.36 10.47
N TRP A 208 -9.06 -15.78 9.28
CA TRP A 208 -9.98 -16.28 8.24
C TRP A 208 -10.27 -17.79 8.27
N GLY A 209 -9.92 -18.47 9.37
CA GLY A 209 -10.28 -19.87 9.60
C GLY A 209 -9.44 -20.90 8.84
N TYR A 210 -8.25 -20.53 8.39
CA TYR A 210 -7.28 -21.46 7.82
C TYR A 210 -6.43 -22.07 8.94
N GLU A 211 -6.70 -23.32 9.34
CA GLU A 211 -5.94 -24.00 10.42
C GLU A 211 -4.44 -24.10 10.13
N ASN A 212 -4.07 -24.21 8.84
CA ASN A 212 -2.69 -24.27 8.36
C ASN A 212 -2.37 -23.09 7.40
N GLY A 213 -3.08 -21.96 7.52
CA GLY A 213 -2.86 -20.80 6.65
C GLY A 213 -3.34 -21.03 5.21
N PRO A 214 -3.32 -20.00 4.35
CA PRO A 214 -3.88 -20.08 3.00
C PRO A 214 -3.13 -21.03 2.07
N THR A 215 -1.87 -21.38 2.37
CA THR A 215 -1.09 -22.34 1.56
C THR A 215 -0.77 -23.66 2.25
N GLY A 216 -1.36 -23.91 3.43
CA GLY A 216 -1.21 -25.17 4.16
C GLY A 216 0.12 -25.32 4.91
N ASP A 217 0.81 -24.21 5.15
CA ASP A 217 2.16 -24.08 5.70
C ASP A 217 2.25 -23.27 7.02
N ASP A 218 1.16 -22.69 7.51
CA ASP A 218 1.12 -21.69 8.60
C ASP A 218 0.16 -22.09 9.73
N GLY A 219 0.64 -22.30 10.96
CA GLY A 219 -0.24 -22.55 12.12
C GLY A 219 -0.26 -21.42 13.16
N GLY A 220 0.23 -20.21 12.88
CA GLY A 220 0.50 -19.23 13.94
C GLY A 220 0.43 -17.76 13.52
N LYS A 221 -0.07 -16.91 14.43
CA LYS A 221 -0.09 -15.45 14.23
C LYS A 221 1.37 -14.92 14.16
N PRO A 222 1.78 -14.23 13.08
CA PRO A 222 3.09 -13.58 13.01
C PRO A 222 3.14 -12.38 13.96
N HIS A 223 4.35 -11.89 14.20
CA HIS A 223 4.54 -10.82 15.16
C HIS A 223 5.67 -9.88 14.73
N LEU A 224 5.48 -8.58 14.93
CA LEU A 224 6.51 -7.57 14.80
C LEU A 224 6.62 -6.73 16.08
N TRP A 225 7.82 -6.27 16.40
CA TRP A 225 8.11 -5.46 17.59
C TRP A 225 9.28 -4.52 17.34
N GLN A 226 9.36 -3.44 18.12
CA GLN A 226 10.53 -2.57 18.14
C GLN A 226 11.67 -3.22 18.94
N GLU A 227 12.85 -3.29 18.34
CA GLU A 227 14.10 -3.55 19.06
C GLU A 227 15.15 -2.55 18.59
N ASN A 228 15.68 -1.74 19.52
CA ASN A 228 16.49 -0.56 19.20
C ASN A 228 15.73 0.43 18.30
N GLU A 229 16.33 0.84 17.17
CA GLU A 229 15.75 1.74 16.16
C GLU A 229 15.18 0.98 14.95
N ALA A 230 14.99 -0.34 15.07
CA ALA A 230 14.48 -1.19 14.00
C ALA A 230 13.20 -1.91 14.43
N ILE A 231 12.42 -2.33 13.43
CA ILE A 231 11.28 -3.23 13.57
C ILE A 231 11.76 -4.64 13.25
N HIS A 232 11.65 -5.54 14.22
CA HIS A 232 11.90 -6.96 14.01
C HIS A 232 10.60 -7.67 13.67
N LEU A 233 10.67 -8.62 12.74
CA LEU A 233 9.53 -9.38 12.24
C LEU A 233 9.82 -10.86 12.40
N LYS A 234 8.82 -11.61 12.87
CA LYS A 234 8.86 -13.07 12.93
C LYS A 234 7.62 -13.66 12.27
N HIS A 235 7.83 -14.36 11.17
CA HIS A 235 6.80 -15.07 10.44
C HIS A 235 7.02 -16.60 10.55
N PRO A 236 6.00 -17.41 10.84
CA PRO A 236 6.15 -18.87 11.00
C PRO A 236 6.82 -19.56 9.80
N VAL A 237 6.53 -19.09 8.60
CA VAL A 237 7.04 -19.66 7.34
C VAL A 237 8.31 -18.96 6.83
N LEU A 238 8.36 -17.63 6.93
CA LEU A 238 9.42 -16.85 6.27
C LEU A 238 10.65 -16.66 7.16
N GLY A 239 10.54 -16.98 8.46
CA GLY A 239 11.58 -16.77 9.44
C GLY A 239 11.59 -15.34 9.99
N GLU A 240 12.77 -14.83 10.27
CA GLU A 240 12.99 -13.53 10.90
C GLU A 240 13.51 -12.50 9.89
N TYR A 241 13.00 -11.27 9.98
CA TYR A 241 13.44 -10.12 9.19
C TYR A 241 13.61 -8.91 10.11
N SER A 242 14.39 -7.93 9.64
CA SER A 242 14.49 -6.61 10.25
C SER A 242 14.13 -5.55 9.22
N PHE A 243 13.40 -4.54 9.64
CA PHE A 243 13.08 -3.35 8.87
C PHE A 243 13.62 -2.12 9.61
N SER A 244 14.39 -1.31 8.92
CA SER A 244 15.04 -0.11 9.47
C SER A 244 14.93 1.04 8.49
N VAL A 245 14.90 2.25 9.03
CA VAL A 245 14.87 3.50 8.26
C VAL A 245 16.16 4.26 8.55
N ASP A 246 16.80 4.83 7.51
CA ASP A 246 18.11 5.50 7.63
C ASP A 246 18.07 6.77 8.49
N ALA A 247 16.89 7.37 8.67
CA ALA A 247 16.70 8.58 9.45
C ALA A 247 15.95 8.26 10.75
N PRO A 248 16.32 8.89 11.89
CA PRO A 248 15.54 8.78 13.12
C PRO A 248 14.09 9.19 12.88
N CYS A 249 13.17 8.26 13.12
CA CYS A 249 11.74 8.49 13.02
C CYS A 249 11.02 7.87 14.22
N GLU A 250 9.81 8.34 14.45
CA GLU A 250 8.89 7.68 15.36
C GLU A 250 8.39 6.37 14.72
N LEU A 251 8.41 5.28 15.48
CA LEU A 251 7.88 3.99 15.07
C LEU A 251 6.50 3.82 15.73
N LEU A 252 5.48 3.71 14.89
CA LEU A 252 4.08 3.54 15.28
C LEU A 252 3.67 2.08 15.07
N PHE A 253 2.78 1.55 15.90
CA PHE A 253 2.41 0.13 15.87
C PHE A 253 0.90 -0.05 16.01
N CYS A 254 0.36 -1.01 15.27
CA CYS A 254 -1.00 -1.50 15.42
C CYS A 254 -1.09 -2.97 14.96
N ASP A 255 -2.30 -3.51 14.94
CA ASP A 255 -2.58 -4.81 14.35
C ASP A 255 -3.27 -4.65 13.00
N ASN A 256 -2.86 -5.42 11.98
CA ASN A 256 -3.61 -5.55 10.73
C ASN A 256 -4.86 -6.43 10.94
N ASP A 257 -5.76 -5.94 11.79
CA ASP A 257 -7.02 -6.55 12.19
C ASP A 257 -8.04 -5.45 12.47
N THR A 258 -9.32 -5.78 12.43
CA THR A 258 -10.43 -4.82 12.60
C THR A 258 -11.05 -4.88 14.00
N ASP A 259 -11.00 -6.02 14.69
CA ASP A 259 -11.71 -6.25 15.97
C ASP A 259 -10.74 -6.41 17.14
N VAL A 260 -9.84 -5.45 17.32
CA VAL A 260 -8.76 -5.44 18.33
C VAL A 260 -8.58 -4.03 18.92
N PRO A 261 -7.89 -3.85 20.05
CA PRO A 261 -7.74 -2.53 20.69
C PRO A 261 -7.03 -1.47 19.83
N TYR A 262 -6.06 -1.87 19.00
CA TYR A 262 -5.32 -1.00 18.08
C TYR A 262 -5.46 -1.54 16.65
N PRO A 263 -6.61 -1.33 16.00
CA PRO A 263 -6.89 -1.91 14.69
C PRO A 263 -6.06 -1.29 13.55
N LYS A 264 -6.24 -1.82 12.35
CA LYS A 264 -5.48 -1.51 11.13
C LYS A 264 -5.34 -0.02 10.82
N ASP A 265 -6.36 0.78 11.14
CA ASP A 265 -6.40 2.23 10.87
C ASP A 265 -5.82 3.11 11.98
N THR A 266 -5.42 2.54 13.12
CA THR A 266 -4.97 3.33 14.28
C THR A 266 -3.80 4.24 13.93
N ILE A 267 -2.84 3.80 13.11
CA ILE A 267 -1.74 4.66 12.65
C ILE A 267 -2.28 5.86 11.85
N GLY A 268 -3.27 5.65 10.99
CA GLY A 268 -3.91 6.74 10.24
C GLY A 268 -4.63 7.73 11.15
N ARG A 269 -5.39 7.23 12.13
CA ARG A 269 -6.08 8.06 13.12
C ARG A 269 -5.09 8.82 14.02
N HIS A 270 -3.97 8.21 14.38
CA HIS A 270 -2.89 8.90 15.09
C HIS A 270 -2.32 10.08 14.28
N VAL A 271 -1.93 9.83 13.04
CA VAL A 271 -1.30 10.86 12.18
C VAL A 271 -2.25 12.02 11.90
N ILE A 272 -3.53 11.74 11.67
CA ILE A 272 -4.52 12.74 11.26
C ILE A 272 -5.18 13.44 12.45
N GLN A 273 -5.45 12.69 13.54
CA GLN A 273 -6.31 13.14 14.64
C GLN A 273 -5.59 13.14 16.01
N GLY A 274 -4.38 12.60 16.10
CA GLY A 274 -3.60 12.52 17.34
C GLY A 274 -4.09 11.44 18.32
N GLU A 275 -4.79 10.42 17.83
CA GLU A 275 -5.19 9.27 18.67
C GLU A 275 -4.00 8.43 19.15
N ASP A 276 -4.13 7.75 20.29
CA ASP A 276 -3.08 6.88 20.82
C ASP A 276 -2.86 5.61 19.97
N VAL A 277 -1.60 5.28 19.68
CA VAL A 277 -1.18 4.02 19.05
C VAL A 277 -0.84 2.95 20.09
N ASN A 278 -0.50 1.72 19.67
CA ASN A 278 -0.11 0.67 20.61
C ASN A 278 1.17 1.05 21.41
N PRO A 279 1.08 1.30 22.73
CA PRO A 279 2.23 1.74 23.52
C PRO A 279 3.26 0.63 23.75
N GLU A 280 2.89 -0.63 23.52
CA GLU A 280 3.78 -1.78 23.66
C GLU A 280 4.77 -1.92 22.50
N LYS A 281 4.65 -1.08 21.45
CA LYS A 281 5.55 -1.04 20.30
C LYS A 281 5.70 -2.41 19.61
N GLN A 282 4.57 -3.08 19.47
CA GLN A 282 4.46 -4.41 18.88
C GLN A 282 3.09 -4.61 18.21
N GLY A 283 2.96 -5.63 17.36
CA GLY A 283 1.70 -5.93 16.69
C GLY A 283 1.89 -6.75 15.43
N THR A 284 1.13 -6.40 14.39
CA THR A 284 1.20 -7.01 13.05
C THR A 284 1.27 -6.00 11.90
N LYS A 285 1.24 -4.70 12.21
CA LYS A 285 1.47 -3.57 11.29
C LYS A 285 2.27 -2.47 12.01
N ALA A 286 3.19 -1.83 11.31
CA ALA A 286 3.98 -0.70 11.80
C ALA A 286 4.34 0.27 10.66
#